data_AF-A0A1M5D7I3-F1
#
_entry.id   AF-A0A1M5D7I3-F1
#
_cell.length_a   1.000
_cell.length_b   1.000
_cell.length_c   1.000
_cell.angle_alpha   90.00
_cell.angle_beta   90.00
_cell.angle_gamma   90.00
#
_symmetry.space_group_name_H-M   'P 1'
#
loop_
_entity.id
_entity.type
_entity.pdbx_description
1 polymer ?
#
loop_
_entity_poly.entity_id
_entity_poly.type
_entity_poly.pdbx_seq_one_letter_code
_entity_poly.pdbx_strand_id
1 'polypeptide(L)'
;MKRYRILWADDEIELLRPHVFFLEDKGYEVVTVNSGQDALDCCSSESFDLVFLDENMPGLTGLQTLSKIKEIDPNLPVIMITKSEDEGIMTDAIGKKIADYLIKPVNPNQILSSIKKNLHKNDIVTEATVEGYREEFNKIGTQIGFANTFEDWADVYRKLVYWELELTAMQNPLLDLIIAQKQDANNSFMKFIKKNYELWVNSPEDRPLISPDLMKKRVFPMLDNGEKIFFVLIDNFRFDQWAAIKDMLAADFTFEEDMYMSILPTATQYARNSIFSGLMPAQIAQLYPDLWVEDTEEEGKNLNEELFIQKQLDRLRKNYSFSYNKVHTSAYGNRMVQNLNSLQNNQLNVIVVNFVDMLSHARTDSQMIRELASNEAAYRSLTRSWFRHSSTSDLFKKIAEMGYKVILTTDHGTIRVKNPLKVIGDKMTNSNLRYKVGKNLDYNYKKVFESRNPSQFGLPTPNLSSKYIFALNDDFFAYPNNYNYYVSYYVDTFQHGGVSLEEMLVPLVTLNPK
;
A
#
# COMPACT_ATOMS: atom_id res chain seq x y z
N MET A 1 -11.56 32.12 18.42
CA MET A 1 -10.40 31.26 18.10
C MET A 1 -9.50 31.23 19.32
N LYS A 2 -8.92 30.07 19.65
CA LYS A 2 -7.89 29.97 20.70
C LYS A 2 -6.68 30.79 20.24
N ARG A 3 -6.20 31.72 21.07
CA ARG A 3 -5.00 32.52 20.76
C ARG A 3 -3.78 31.67 21.11
N TYR A 4 -2.92 31.38 20.13
CA TYR A 4 -1.69 30.64 20.38
C TYR A 4 -0.74 31.48 21.25
N ARG A 5 -0.22 30.90 22.32
CA ARG A 5 0.68 31.54 23.29
C ARG A 5 2.13 31.16 22.99
N ILE A 6 2.97 32.15 22.78
CA ILE A 6 4.38 32.00 22.41
C ILE A 6 5.23 32.55 23.54
N LEU A 7 6.18 31.75 24.02
CA LEU A 7 7.22 32.23 24.93
C LEU A 7 8.44 32.64 24.10
N TRP A 8 8.98 33.83 24.32
CA TRP A 8 10.22 34.29 23.67
C TRP A 8 11.25 34.66 24.74
N ALA A 9 12.29 33.82 24.84
CA ALA A 9 13.41 34.00 25.75
C ALA A 9 14.64 34.52 24.99
N ASP A 10 15.05 35.75 25.25
CA ASP A 10 16.20 36.42 24.63
C ASP A 10 16.75 37.48 25.60
N ASP A 11 18.06 37.57 25.80
CA ASP A 11 18.66 38.55 26.73
C ASP A 11 18.63 39.98 26.19
N GLU A 12 18.43 40.13 24.87
CA GLU A 12 18.26 41.39 24.16
C GLU A 12 16.79 41.65 23.77
N ILE A 13 15.80 41.11 24.50
CA ILE A 13 14.38 41.15 24.11
C ILE A 13 13.82 42.56 23.85
N GLU A 14 14.36 43.58 24.51
CA GLU A 14 13.95 44.97 24.32
C GLU A 14 14.22 45.44 22.87
N LEU A 15 15.26 44.91 22.22
CA LEU A 15 15.55 45.16 20.80
C LEU A 15 14.56 44.44 19.86
N LEU A 16 13.87 43.41 20.36
CA LEU A 16 12.93 42.57 19.61
C LEU A 16 11.46 42.98 19.79
N ARG A 17 11.18 44.05 20.55
CA ARG A 17 9.81 44.58 20.72
C ARG A 17 9.05 44.82 19.40
N PRO A 18 9.66 45.34 18.32
CA PRO A 18 8.96 45.48 17.04
C PRO A 18 8.43 44.15 16.50
N HIS A 19 9.16 43.04 16.70
CA HIS A 19 8.74 41.71 16.30
C HIS A 19 7.61 41.17 17.19
N VAL A 20 7.67 41.44 18.49
CA VAL A 20 6.59 41.11 19.44
C VAL A 20 5.28 41.78 19.00
N PHE A 21 5.29 43.09 18.76
CA PHE A 21 4.10 43.82 18.29
C PHE A 21 3.58 43.30 16.95
N PHE A 22 4.48 42.96 16.03
CA PHE A 22 4.10 42.34 14.76
C PHE A 22 3.36 41.01 14.96
N LEU A 23 3.82 40.15 15.87
CA LEU A 23 3.15 38.88 16.18
C LEU A 23 1.82 39.09 16.90
N GLU A 24 1.74 40.06 17.80
CA GLU A 24 0.49 40.42 18.48
C GLU A 24 -0.57 40.93 17.49
N ASP A 25 -0.20 41.74 16.49
CA ASP A 25 -1.07 42.16 15.38
C ASP A 25 -1.56 40.98 14.54
N LYS A 26 -0.73 39.93 14.38
CA LYS A 26 -1.11 38.67 13.74
C LYS A 26 -1.95 37.75 14.61
N GLY A 27 -2.32 38.19 15.81
CA GLY A 27 -3.23 37.46 16.69
C GLY A 27 -2.54 36.39 17.54
N TYR A 28 -1.22 36.44 17.71
CA TYR A 28 -0.51 35.63 18.71
C TYR A 28 -0.48 36.33 20.06
N GLU A 29 -0.42 35.58 21.16
CA GLU A 29 -0.07 36.11 22.48
C GLU A 29 1.41 35.82 22.73
N VAL A 30 2.21 36.84 22.99
CA VAL A 30 3.67 36.68 23.14
C VAL A 30 4.08 37.06 24.55
N VAL A 31 4.59 36.10 25.30
CA VAL A 31 5.20 36.30 26.63
C VAL A 31 6.71 36.36 26.44
N THR A 32 7.34 37.38 27.02
CA THR A 32 8.77 37.64 26.85
C THR A 32 9.51 37.45 28.17
N VAL A 33 10.71 36.88 28.11
CA VAL A 33 11.61 36.70 29.25
C VAL A 33 13.06 36.94 28.84
N ASN A 34 13.90 37.31 29.81
CA ASN A 34 15.28 37.76 29.55
C ASN A 34 16.35 36.71 29.87
N SER A 35 15.96 35.55 30.37
CA SER A 35 16.90 34.50 30.77
C SER A 35 16.32 33.11 30.61
N GLY A 36 17.20 32.12 30.50
CA GLY A 36 16.81 30.71 30.46
C GLY A 36 16.12 30.24 31.74
N GLN A 37 16.44 30.82 32.90
CA GLN A 37 15.78 30.45 34.16
C GLN A 37 14.33 30.95 34.19
N ASP A 38 14.09 32.20 33.79
CA ASP A 38 12.74 32.75 33.70
C ASP A 38 11.88 31.95 32.70
N ALA A 39 12.48 31.50 31.59
CA ALA A 39 11.80 30.65 30.63
C ALA A 39 11.33 29.32 31.24
N LEU A 40 12.14 28.70 32.10
CA LEU A 40 11.78 27.46 32.79
C LEU A 40 10.69 27.68 33.83
N ASP A 41 10.75 28.79 34.56
CA ASP A 41 9.75 29.15 35.57
C ASP A 41 8.39 29.42 34.88
N CYS A 42 8.39 30.11 33.73
CA CYS A 42 7.21 30.29 32.88
C CYS A 42 6.67 28.95 32.38
N CYS A 43 7.49 28.09 31.76
CA CYS A 43 7.05 26.78 31.26
C CYS A 43 6.54 25.84 32.36
N SER A 44 6.97 26.04 33.61
CA SER A 44 6.51 25.24 34.75
C SER A 44 5.19 25.73 35.34
N SER A 45 4.89 27.02 35.17
CA SER A 45 3.70 27.67 35.74
C SER A 45 2.55 27.82 34.73
N GLU A 46 2.87 27.90 33.45
CA GLU A 46 1.93 28.14 32.37
C GLU A 46 2.21 27.26 31.15
N SER A 47 1.16 27.00 30.36
CA SER A 47 1.29 26.29 29.08
C SER A 47 1.54 27.27 27.93
N PHE A 48 2.52 26.95 27.09
CA PHE A 48 2.82 27.63 25.83
C PHE A 48 2.61 26.66 24.67
N ASP A 49 2.28 27.21 23.50
CA ASP A 49 2.15 26.41 22.28
C ASP A 49 3.48 26.36 21.51
N LEU A 50 4.38 27.35 21.68
CA LEU A 50 5.69 27.43 21.04
C LEU A 50 6.67 28.26 21.86
N VAL A 51 7.96 27.93 21.80
CA VAL A 51 9.05 28.70 22.42
C VAL A 51 10.06 29.17 21.38
N PHE A 52 10.36 30.47 21.34
CA PHE A 52 11.59 31.01 20.75
C PHE A 52 12.66 31.12 21.84
N LEU A 53 13.83 30.55 21.59
CA LEU A 53 14.89 30.46 22.57
C LEU A 53 16.21 30.93 21.98
N ASP A 54 16.75 32.02 22.51
CA ASP A 54 18.09 32.45 22.15
C ASP A 54 19.14 31.47 22.67
N GLU A 55 20.15 31.22 21.85
CA GLU A 55 21.26 30.35 22.21
C GLU A 55 22.12 30.98 23.32
N ASN A 56 22.37 32.28 23.21
CA ASN A 56 23.35 32.99 24.03
C ASN A 56 22.66 33.90 25.04
N MET A 57 22.30 33.33 26.19
CA MET A 57 21.73 34.09 27.32
C MET A 57 22.62 34.01 28.57
N PRO A 58 22.63 35.04 29.43
CA PRO A 58 23.30 34.98 30.73
C PRO A 58 22.77 33.86 31.62
N GLY A 59 23.68 33.18 32.33
CA GLY A 59 23.33 32.10 33.25
C GLY A 59 23.18 30.76 32.54
N LEU A 60 21.93 30.30 32.37
CA LEU A 60 21.65 29.06 31.65
C LEU A 60 21.72 29.29 30.14
N THR A 61 22.53 28.50 29.44
CA THR A 61 22.62 28.59 27.98
C THR A 61 21.31 28.13 27.32
N GLY A 62 21.06 28.56 26.08
CA GLY A 62 19.87 28.13 25.34
C GLY A 62 19.76 26.61 25.20
N LEU A 63 20.88 25.91 24.99
CA LEU A 63 20.89 24.44 24.88
C LEU A 63 20.57 23.72 26.20
N GLN A 64 21.08 24.24 27.32
CA GLN A 64 20.74 23.72 28.65
C GLN A 64 19.27 23.97 28.98
N THR A 65 18.77 25.14 28.61
CA THR A 65 17.37 25.54 28.78
C THR A 65 16.44 24.66 27.95
N LEU A 66 16.75 24.43 26.67
CA LEU A 66 16.04 23.52 25.77
C LEU A 66 15.88 22.12 26.40
N SER A 67 16.97 21.57 26.92
CA SER A 67 16.96 20.22 27.49
C SER A 67 15.98 20.12 28.66
N LYS A 68 15.95 21.13 29.54
CA LYS A 68 15.04 21.19 30.67
C LYS A 68 13.59 21.50 30.27
N ILE A 69 13.37 22.38 29.28
CA ILE A 69 12.02 22.60 28.72
C ILE A 69 11.45 21.28 28.20
N LYS A 70 12.26 20.48 27.50
CA LYS A 70 11.85 19.16 26.99
C LYS A 70 11.65 18.10 28.06
N GLU A 71 12.21 18.26 29.25
CA GLU A 71 11.89 17.42 30.41
C GLU A 71 10.53 17.79 31.01
N ILE A 72 10.16 19.07 30.97
CA ILE A 72 8.85 19.57 31.44
C ILE A 72 7.75 19.22 30.43
N ASP A 73 7.94 19.56 29.16
CA ASP A 73 7.04 19.23 28.06
C ASP A 73 7.85 18.73 26.83
N PRO A 74 7.88 17.41 26.59
CA PRO A 74 8.57 16.84 25.44
C PRO A 74 8.03 17.32 24.08
N ASN A 75 6.75 17.68 24.01
CA ASN A 75 6.05 17.99 22.75
C ASN A 75 6.07 19.48 22.40
N LEU A 76 6.31 20.37 23.37
CA LEU A 76 6.39 21.82 23.15
C LEU A 76 7.43 22.17 22.08
N PRO A 77 7.06 22.68 20.89
CA PRO A 77 8.03 23.02 19.85
C PRO A 77 8.91 24.19 20.30
N VAL A 78 10.23 23.97 20.25
CA VAL A 78 11.24 24.99 20.58
C VAL A 78 12.01 25.35 19.32
N ILE A 79 12.03 26.63 18.99
CA ILE A 79 12.77 27.19 17.87
C ILE A 79 13.97 27.95 18.42
N MET A 80 15.17 27.49 18.06
CA MET A 80 16.41 28.13 18.50
C MET A 80 16.69 29.38 17.66
N ILE A 81 17.17 30.45 18.28
CA ILE A 81 17.65 31.65 17.61
C ILE A 81 19.16 31.77 17.90
N THR A 82 20.00 31.87 16.87
CA THR A 82 21.47 31.84 17.01
C THR A 82 22.18 32.92 16.20
N LYS A 83 23.41 33.30 16.59
CA LYS A 83 24.30 34.22 15.86
C LYS A 83 25.26 33.49 14.89
N SER A 84 25.33 32.16 14.89
CA SER A 84 26.30 31.38 14.08
C SER A 84 25.64 30.29 13.25
N GLU A 85 26.17 30.04 12.04
CA GLU A 85 25.82 28.92 11.16
C GLU A 85 26.52 27.59 11.54
N ASP A 86 27.00 27.46 12.77
CA ASP A 86 27.95 26.40 13.14
C ASP A 86 27.31 24.99 13.04
N GLU A 87 27.90 24.11 12.22
CA GLU A 87 27.43 22.74 11.92
C GLU A 87 27.36 21.84 13.17
N GLY A 88 28.00 22.25 14.28
CA GLY A 88 28.03 21.54 15.55
C GLY A 88 26.66 21.40 16.24
N ILE A 89 25.72 22.32 16.01
CA ILE A 89 24.37 22.25 16.62
C ILE A 89 23.52 21.15 15.96
N MET A 90 23.76 20.85 14.68
CA MET A 90 22.99 19.88 13.90
C MET A 90 23.50 18.43 14.03
N THR A 91 24.72 18.22 14.51
CA THR A 91 25.43 16.94 14.36
C THR A 91 25.19 15.92 15.48
N ASP A 92 24.40 16.25 16.52
CA ASP A 92 24.13 15.34 17.63
C ASP A 92 22.67 15.34 18.13
N ALA A 93 22.36 14.45 19.09
CA ALA A 93 21.06 14.18 19.71
C ALA A 93 20.21 15.40 20.15
N ILE A 94 20.82 16.59 20.16
CA ILE A 94 20.22 17.91 20.41
C ILE A 94 19.37 18.37 19.22
N GLY A 95 19.81 18.14 17.98
CA GLY A 95 19.05 18.49 16.77
C GLY A 95 17.70 17.79 16.67
N LYS A 96 17.55 16.62 17.32
CA LYS A 96 16.27 15.89 17.42
C LYS A 96 15.27 16.53 18.39
N LYS A 97 15.71 17.45 19.25
CA LYS A 97 14.87 18.10 20.27
C LYS A 97 14.38 19.49 19.87
N ILE A 98 14.92 20.08 18.80
CA ILE A 98 14.49 21.39 18.28
C ILE A 98 13.45 21.20 17.16
N ALA A 99 12.50 22.12 17.07
CA ALA A 99 11.47 22.11 16.03
C ALA A 99 11.93 22.88 14.77
N ASP A 100 12.69 23.96 14.97
CA ASP A 100 13.30 24.75 13.91
C ASP A 100 14.48 25.56 14.47
N TYR A 101 15.20 26.27 13.61
CA TYR A 101 16.16 27.29 14.05
C TYR A 101 16.13 28.51 13.14
N LEU A 102 16.53 29.67 13.67
CA LEU A 102 16.62 30.94 12.97
C LEU A 102 17.96 31.61 13.26
N ILE A 103 18.53 32.27 12.26
CA ILE A 103 19.82 32.97 12.39
C ILE A 103 19.57 34.47 12.56
N LYS A 104 20.21 35.10 13.56
CA LYS A 104 20.19 36.54 13.79
C LYS A 104 20.98 37.26 12.68
N PRO A 105 20.52 38.41 12.15
CA PRO A 105 19.31 39.13 12.53
C PRO A 105 18.03 38.50 11.97
N VAL A 106 17.04 38.26 12.84
CA VAL A 106 15.78 37.60 12.46
C VAL A 106 14.79 38.56 11.82
N ASN A 107 14.24 38.21 10.66
CA ASN A 107 13.21 38.99 9.98
C ASN A 107 11.80 38.63 10.52
N PRO A 108 10.89 39.59 10.80
CA PRO A 108 9.53 39.31 11.26
C PRO A 108 8.76 38.27 10.40
N ASN A 109 8.95 38.27 9.08
CA ASN A 109 8.32 37.30 8.18
C ASN A 109 8.91 35.89 8.30
N GLN A 110 10.21 35.75 8.62
CA GLN A 110 10.83 34.46 8.87
C GLN A 110 10.30 33.85 10.17
N ILE A 111 10.15 34.68 11.21
CA ILE A 111 9.55 34.28 12.49
C ILE A 111 8.11 33.79 12.27
N LEU A 112 7.29 34.58 11.59
CA LEU A 112 5.91 34.19 11.27
C LEU A 112 5.84 32.89 10.45
N SER A 113 6.75 32.71 9.48
CA SER A 113 6.80 31.49 8.67
C SER A 113 7.15 30.26 9.53
N SER A 114 8.09 30.40 10.47
CA SER A 114 8.46 29.33 11.38
C SER A 114 7.34 29.00 12.37
N ILE A 115 6.60 30.00 12.87
CA ILE A 115 5.39 29.77 13.67
C ILE A 115 4.35 29.00 12.87
N LYS A 116 4.04 29.43 11.63
CA LYS A 116 3.07 28.72 10.77
C LYS A 116 3.46 27.28 10.49
N LYS A 117 4.75 27.04 10.22
CA LYS A 117 5.30 25.70 9.99
C LYS A 117 5.19 24.77 11.21
N ASN A 118 5.27 25.32 12.43
CA ASN A 118 5.31 24.52 13.66
C ASN A 118 3.95 24.45 14.40
N LEU A 119 3.09 25.45 14.26
CA LEU A 119 1.77 25.51 14.91
C LEU A 119 0.59 25.24 13.96
N HIS A 120 0.68 25.65 12.69
CA HIS A 120 -0.44 25.63 11.74
C HIS A 120 -0.30 24.61 10.60
N LYS A 121 0.70 23.72 10.69
CA LYS A 121 0.99 22.72 9.65
C LYS A 121 -0.20 21.80 9.36
N ASN A 122 -0.97 21.48 10.39
CA ASN A 122 -2.14 20.62 10.26
C ASN A 122 -3.33 21.39 9.68
N ASP A 123 -3.56 22.66 10.06
CA ASP A 123 -4.74 23.42 9.63
C ASP A 123 -4.69 23.77 8.13
N ILE A 124 -3.56 24.28 7.64
CA ILE A 124 -3.43 24.75 6.24
C ILE A 124 -3.46 23.57 5.25
N VAL A 125 -2.79 22.47 5.61
CA VAL A 125 -2.77 21.24 4.79
C VAL A 125 -4.14 20.58 4.79
N THR A 126 -4.88 20.62 5.90
CA THR A 126 -6.22 20.03 5.99
C THR A 126 -7.24 20.81 5.17
N GLU A 127 -7.23 22.15 5.19
CA GLU A 127 -8.16 22.96 4.38
C GLU A 127 -7.94 22.78 2.87
N ALA A 128 -6.68 22.84 2.42
CA ALA A 128 -6.34 22.67 1.00
C ALA A 128 -6.71 21.27 0.47
N THR A 129 -6.52 20.21 1.26
CA THR A 129 -6.89 18.84 0.88
C THR A 129 -8.41 18.65 0.84
N VAL A 130 -9.16 19.28 1.75
CA VAL A 130 -10.62 19.26 1.74
C VAL A 130 -11.18 19.92 0.48
N GLU A 131 -10.67 21.11 0.14
CA GLU A 131 -11.07 21.81 -1.09
C GLU A 131 -10.68 21.00 -2.33
N GLY A 132 -9.45 20.47 -2.37
CA GLY A 132 -8.97 19.63 -3.46
C GLY A 132 -9.82 18.39 -3.69
N TYR A 133 -10.18 17.65 -2.63
CA TYR A 133 -11.03 16.47 -2.78
C TYR A 133 -12.45 16.83 -3.22
N ARG A 134 -13.02 17.94 -2.71
CA ARG A 134 -14.37 18.38 -3.14
C ARG A 134 -14.43 18.68 -4.64
N GLU A 135 -13.38 19.28 -5.19
CA GLU A 135 -13.27 19.50 -6.63
C GLU A 135 -13.13 18.19 -7.41
N GLU A 136 -12.32 17.25 -6.92
CA GLU A 136 -12.14 15.95 -7.57
C GLU A 136 -13.34 15.01 -7.42
N PHE A 137 -14.17 15.15 -6.37
CA PHE A 137 -15.29 14.27 -6.11
C PHE A 137 -16.22 14.13 -7.32
N ASN A 138 -16.63 15.26 -7.92
CA ASN A 138 -17.50 15.27 -9.09
C ASN A 138 -16.80 14.70 -10.33
N LYS A 139 -15.49 14.95 -10.49
CA LYS A 139 -14.70 14.43 -11.62
C LYS A 139 -14.57 12.92 -11.53
N ILE A 140 -14.24 12.38 -10.36
CA ILE A 140 -14.16 10.93 -10.12
C ILE A 140 -15.53 10.29 -10.38
N GLY A 141 -16.62 10.86 -9.85
CA GLY A 141 -17.97 10.36 -10.11
C GLY A 141 -18.31 10.32 -11.61
N THR A 142 -17.93 11.34 -12.36
CA THR A 142 -18.08 11.39 -13.83
C THR A 142 -17.25 10.31 -14.51
N GLN A 143 -15.98 10.15 -14.12
CA GLN A 143 -15.08 9.12 -14.67
C GLN A 143 -15.63 7.71 -14.41
N ILE A 144 -16.13 7.42 -13.21
CA ILE A 144 -16.79 6.13 -12.88
C ILE A 144 -17.97 5.87 -13.83
N GLY A 145 -18.76 6.90 -14.16
CA GLY A 145 -19.93 6.76 -15.05
C GLY A 145 -19.58 6.49 -16.52
N PHE A 146 -18.43 6.94 -17.00
CA PHE A 146 -18.02 6.81 -18.40
C PHE A 146 -16.91 5.77 -18.65
N ALA A 147 -16.27 5.25 -17.61
CA ALA A 147 -15.18 4.28 -17.72
C ALA A 147 -15.60 3.02 -18.49
N ASN A 148 -14.91 2.74 -19.59
CA ASN A 148 -15.23 1.63 -20.49
C ASN A 148 -14.01 0.87 -21.02
N THR A 149 -12.80 1.32 -20.66
CA THR A 149 -11.52 0.65 -20.94
C THR A 149 -10.80 0.28 -19.64
N PHE A 150 -9.76 -0.55 -19.75
CA PHE A 150 -8.89 -0.84 -18.60
C PHE A 150 -8.19 0.42 -18.10
N GLU A 151 -7.73 1.27 -19.02
CA GLU A 151 -7.04 2.53 -18.74
C GLU A 151 -7.92 3.48 -17.92
N ASP A 152 -9.21 3.62 -18.29
CA ASP A 152 -10.16 4.43 -17.52
C ASP A 152 -10.28 3.92 -16.07
N TRP A 153 -10.40 2.60 -15.91
CA TRP A 153 -10.55 1.98 -14.59
C TRP A 153 -9.27 2.05 -13.75
N ALA A 154 -8.10 1.91 -14.37
CA ALA A 154 -6.82 2.11 -13.71
C ALA A 154 -6.69 3.55 -13.21
N ASP A 155 -7.10 4.55 -14.00
CA ASP A 155 -7.08 5.96 -13.61
C ASP A 155 -8.07 6.28 -12.50
N VAL A 156 -9.29 5.77 -12.59
CA VAL A 156 -10.29 5.86 -11.51
C VAL A 156 -9.71 5.27 -10.22
N TYR A 157 -9.12 4.08 -10.28
CA TYR A 157 -8.59 3.41 -9.10
C TYR A 157 -7.39 4.15 -8.50
N ARG A 158 -6.46 4.67 -9.32
CA ARG A 158 -5.35 5.51 -8.87
C ARG A 158 -5.84 6.72 -8.08
N LYS A 159 -6.84 7.45 -8.60
CA LYS A 159 -7.40 8.63 -7.94
C LYS A 159 -8.11 8.28 -6.63
N LEU A 160 -8.89 7.19 -6.62
CA LEU A 160 -9.57 6.72 -5.41
C LEU A 160 -8.55 6.38 -4.31
N VAL A 161 -7.49 5.66 -4.66
CA VAL A 161 -6.41 5.30 -3.73
C VAL A 161 -5.67 6.54 -3.23
N TYR A 162 -5.32 7.48 -4.11
CA TYR A 162 -4.66 8.72 -3.74
C TYR A 162 -5.47 9.50 -2.69
N TRP A 163 -6.75 9.79 -2.99
CA TRP A 163 -7.59 10.55 -2.07
C TRP A 163 -7.93 9.79 -0.79
N GLU A 164 -8.09 8.47 -0.85
CA GLU A 164 -8.27 7.66 0.36
C GLU A 164 -7.06 7.81 1.30
N LEU A 165 -5.84 7.77 0.77
CA LEU A 165 -4.61 7.92 1.56
C LEU A 165 -4.48 9.32 2.15
N GLU A 166 -4.70 10.37 1.36
CA GLU A 166 -4.64 11.77 1.82
C GLU A 166 -5.67 12.04 2.94
N LEU A 167 -6.93 11.63 2.73
CA LEU A 167 -8.00 11.83 3.71
C LEU A 167 -7.79 10.98 4.99
N THR A 168 -7.26 9.76 4.85
CA THR A 168 -6.93 8.90 5.99
C THR A 168 -5.83 9.52 6.85
N ALA A 169 -4.77 10.04 6.24
CA ALA A 169 -3.64 10.65 6.95
C ALA A 169 -4.07 11.85 7.81
N MET A 170 -5.13 12.55 7.40
CA MET A 170 -5.67 13.72 8.09
C MET A 170 -6.83 13.40 9.04
N GLN A 171 -7.23 12.13 9.18
CA GLN A 171 -8.43 11.71 9.93
C GLN A 171 -9.68 12.52 9.54
N ASN A 172 -9.83 12.76 8.23
CA ASN A 172 -10.81 13.71 7.72
C ASN A 172 -12.24 13.13 7.72
N PRO A 173 -13.28 13.91 8.09
CA PRO A 173 -14.68 13.48 8.01
C PRO A 173 -15.16 13.07 6.61
N LEU A 174 -14.49 13.51 5.53
CA LEU A 174 -14.81 13.12 4.16
C LEU A 174 -14.41 11.67 3.81
N LEU A 175 -13.81 10.93 4.75
CA LEU A 175 -13.44 9.53 4.55
C LEU A 175 -14.67 8.66 4.17
N ASP A 176 -15.83 8.91 4.77
CA ASP A 176 -17.05 8.16 4.42
C ASP A 176 -17.50 8.41 2.99
N LEU A 177 -17.26 9.62 2.46
CA LEU A 177 -17.62 9.99 1.09
C LEU A 177 -16.75 9.26 0.05
N ILE A 178 -15.44 9.18 0.28
CA ILE A 178 -14.54 8.41 -0.60
C ILE A 178 -14.82 6.91 -0.52
N ILE A 179 -15.18 6.39 0.67
CA ILE A 179 -15.58 4.99 0.84
C ILE A 179 -16.84 4.69 0.01
N ALA A 180 -17.87 5.55 0.07
CA ALA A 180 -19.07 5.41 -0.75
C ALA A 180 -18.74 5.48 -2.26
N GLN A 181 -17.86 6.39 -2.66
CA GLN A 181 -17.43 6.52 -4.06
C GLN A 181 -16.66 5.28 -4.56
N LYS A 182 -15.85 4.62 -3.71
CA LYS A 182 -15.23 3.33 -4.02
C LYS A 182 -16.26 2.23 -4.22
N GLN A 183 -17.35 2.22 -3.43
CA GLN A 183 -18.44 1.26 -3.61
C GLN A 183 -19.17 1.49 -4.94
N ASP A 184 -19.42 2.74 -5.33
CA ASP A 184 -19.99 3.09 -6.63
C ASP A 184 -19.08 2.68 -7.79
N ALA A 185 -17.77 2.90 -7.64
CA ALA A 185 -16.76 2.45 -8.60
C ALA A 185 -16.79 0.92 -8.77
N ASN A 186 -16.80 0.16 -7.67
CA ASN A 186 -16.90 -1.30 -7.69
C ASN A 186 -18.22 -1.78 -8.35
N ASN A 187 -19.35 -1.13 -8.06
CA ASN A 187 -20.65 -1.44 -8.67
C ASN A 187 -20.66 -1.27 -10.20
N SER A 188 -19.94 -0.29 -10.72
CA SER A 188 -19.78 -0.07 -12.16
C SER A 188 -18.70 -0.98 -12.76
N PHE A 189 -17.59 -1.19 -12.04
CA PHE A 189 -16.51 -2.09 -12.44
C PHE A 189 -16.98 -3.54 -12.58
N MET A 190 -17.80 -4.05 -11.67
CA MET A 190 -18.34 -5.41 -11.80
C MET A 190 -19.17 -5.59 -13.07
N LYS A 191 -19.89 -4.55 -13.53
CA LYS A 191 -20.66 -4.60 -14.79
C LYS A 191 -19.72 -4.60 -15.99
N PHE A 192 -18.64 -3.81 -15.92
CA PHE A 192 -17.58 -3.79 -16.91
C PHE A 192 -16.90 -5.16 -17.05
N ILE A 193 -16.53 -5.81 -15.94
CA ILE A 193 -15.96 -7.16 -15.97
C ILE A 193 -16.96 -8.19 -16.52
N LYS A 194 -18.21 -8.18 -16.06
CA LYS A 194 -19.25 -9.11 -16.56
C LYS A 194 -19.51 -8.97 -18.06
N LYS A 195 -19.38 -7.76 -18.61
CA LYS A 195 -19.58 -7.48 -20.04
C LYS A 195 -18.41 -7.97 -20.90
N ASN A 196 -17.17 -7.86 -20.40
CA ASN A 196 -15.99 -7.98 -21.26
C ASN A 196 -15.13 -9.23 -21.00
N TYR A 197 -15.16 -9.81 -19.79
CA TYR A 197 -14.18 -10.83 -19.39
C TYR A 197 -14.18 -12.08 -20.30
N GLU A 198 -15.36 -12.62 -20.62
CA GLU A 198 -15.48 -13.76 -21.53
C GLU A 198 -14.91 -13.43 -22.91
N LEU A 199 -15.20 -12.25 -23.45
CA LEU A 199 -14.68 -11.81 -24.74
C LEU A 199 -13.14 -11.71 -24.70
N TRP A 200 -12.57 -11.13 -23.66
CA TRP A 200 -11.12 -11.00 -23.51
C TRP A 200 -10.38 -12.33 -23.43
N VAL A 201 -10.99 -13.35 -22.83
CA VAL A 201 -10.39 -14.68 -22.79
C VAL A 201 -10.39 -15.31 -24.18
N ASN A 202 -11.47 -15.15 -24.94
CA ASN A 202 -11.64 -15.79 -26.24
C ASN A 202 -11.10 -14.95 -27.42
N SER A 203 -10.75 -13.69 -27.21
CA SER A 203 -10.25 -12.75 -28.23
C SER A 203 -9.09 -11.92 -27.67
N PRO A 204 -7.85 -12.46 -27.67
CA PRO A 204 -6.70 -11.84 -26.99
C PRO A 204 -6.15 -10.55 -27.63
N GLU A 205 -6.61 -10.17 -28.82
CA GLU A 205 -6.09 -8.99 -29.54
C GLU A 205 -6.57 -7.67 -28.88
N ASP A 206 -7.79 -7.65 -28.35
CA ASP A 206 -8.46 -6.44 -27.83
C ASP A 206 -8.56 -6.43 -26.29
N ARG A 207 -7.80 -7.28 -25.60
CA ARG A 207 -7.86 -7.41 -24.13
C ARG A 207 -6.78 -6.57 -23.42
N PRO A 208 -7.02 -6.16 -22.17
CA PRO A 208 -5.98 -5.54 -21.34
C PRO A 208 -4.84 -6.53 -21.05
N LEU A 209 -3.73 -5.99 -20.54
CA LEU A 209 -2.66 -6.83 -19.99
C LEU A 209 -3.21 -7.65 -18.81
N ILE A 210 -3.15 -8.98 -18.92
CA ILE A 210 -3.60 -9.91 -17.87
C ILE A 210 -2.48 -10.84 -17.41
N SER A 211 -2.72 -11.60 -16.33
CA SER A 211 -1.72 -12.49 -15.69
C SER A 211 -0.86 -13.33 -16.67
N PRO A 212 -1.43 -14.10 -17.63
CA PRO A 212 -0.63 -14.89 -18.58
C PRO A 212 0.29 -14.10 -19.52
N ASP A 213 0.00 -12.81 -19.73
CA ASP A 213 0.74 -11.98 -20.68
C ASP A 213 1.99 -11.33 -20.05
N LEU A 214 2.05 -11.30 -18.72
CA LEU A 214 2.95 -10.43 -17.96
C LEU A 214 4.43 -10.66 -18.31
N MET A 215 4.92 -11.90 -18.18
CA MET A 215 6.31 -12.25 -18.46
C MET A 215 6.67 -11.94 -19.92
N LYS A 216 5.81 -12.34 -20.86
CA LYS A 216 6.03 -12.16 -22.30
C LYS A 216 6.04 -10.69 -22.73
N LYS A 217 5.12 -9.87 -22.22
CA LYS A 217 4.93 -8.48 -22.66
C LYS A 217 5.75 -7.47 -21.87
N ARG A 218 6.20 -7.79 -20.65
CA ARG A 218 6.87 -6.83 -19.76
C ARG A 218 8.28 -7.24 -19.32
N VAL A 219 8.55 -8.55 -19.17
CA VAL A 219 9.85 -9.02 -18.66
C VAL A 219 10.79 -9.46 -19.78
N PHE A 220 10.35 -10.35 -20.67
CA PHE A 220 11.20 -10.91 -21.72
C PHE A 220 11.75 -9.88 -22.71
N PRO A 221 11.04 -8.82 -23.10
CA PRO A 221 11.62 -7.78 -23.95
C PRO A 221 12.84 -7.10 -23.33
N MET A 222 12.87 -6.92 -22.00
CA MET A 222 14.02 -6.36 -21.30
C MET A 222 15.21 -7.35 -21.29
N LEU A 223 14.93 -8.63 -21.05
CA LEU A 223 15.95 -9.69 -21.10
C LEU A 223 16.54 -9.85 -22.51
N ASP A 224 15.71 -9.72 -23.55
CA ASP A 224 16.14 -9.74 -24.95
C ASP A 224 17.08 -8.57 -25.29
N ASN A 225 16.90 -7.43 -24.63
CA ASN A 225 17.78 -6.26 -24.74
C ASN A 225 19.08 -6.40 -23.89
N GLY A 226 19.30 -7.55 -23.25
CA GLY A 226 20.48 -7.82 -22.45
C GLY A 226 20.42 -7.29 -21.02
N GLU A 227 19.26 -6.79 -20.58
CA GLU A 227 19.06 -6.36 -19.19
C GLU A 227 19.01 -7.59 -18.25
N LYS A 228 19.46 -7.39 -17.01
CA LYS A 228 19.23 -8.36 -15.92
C LYS A 228 18.11 -7.87 -15.04
N ILE A 229 17.14 -8.74 -14.78
CA ILE A 229 15.89 -8.38 -14.12
C ILE A 229 15.69 -9.20 -12.85
N PHE A 230 15.38 -8.50 -11.76
CA PHE A 230 14.76 -9.09 -10.58
C PHE A 230 13.24 -8.96 -10.71
N PHE A 231 12.55 -10.08 -10.91
CA PHE A 231 11.09 -10.12 -10.90
C PHE A 231 10.63 -10.48 -9.48
N VAL A 232 10.06 -9.50 -8.78
CA VAL A 232 9.60 -9.65 -7.40
C VAL A 232 8.07 -9.67 -7.38
N LEU A 233 7.50 -10.79 -6.96
CA LEU A 233 6.05 -10.95 -6.78
C LEU A 233 5.75 -11.00 -5.28
N ILE A 234 5.05 -9.99 -4.76
CA ILE A 234 4.53 -10.01 -3.39
C ILE A 234 3.10 -10.52 -3.44
N ASP A 235 2.84 -11.63 -2.75
CA ASP A 235 1.52 -12.29 -2.72
C ASP A 235 0.43 -11.36 -2.20
N ASN A 236 -0.69 -11.27 -2.93
CA ASN A 236 -1.88 -10.51 -2.53
C ASN A 236 -1.57 -9.04 -2.15
N PHE A 237 -0.72 -8.40 -2.95
CA PHE A 237 -0.24 -7.04 -2.74
C PHE A 237 -1.01 -6.02 -3.58
N ARG A 238 -1.81 -5.18 -2.93
CA ARG A 238 -2.70 -4.19 -3.56
C ARG A 238 -1.97 -2.91 -3.96
N PHE A 239 -2.56 -2.18 -4.89
CA PHE A 239 -2.03 -0.89 -5.33
C PHE A 239 -1.98 0.17 -4.21
N ASP A 240 -2.94 0.19 -3.29
CA ASP A 240 -2.91 1.10 -2.14
C ASP A 240 -1.84 0.74 -1.11
N GLN A 241 -1.48 -0.55 -1.03
CA GLN A 241 -0.34 -0.99 -0.23
C GLN A 241 0.99 -0.58 -0.88
N TRP A 242 1.10 -0.69 -2.22
CA TRP A 242 2.23 -0.12 -2.96
C TRP A 242 2.38 1.37 -2.70
N ALA A 243 1.31 2.14 -2.87
CA ALA A 243 1.31 3.58 -2.62
C ALA A 243 1.71 3.92 -1.16
N ALA A 244 1.38 3.05 -0.20
CA ALA A 244 1.75 3.20 1.20
C ALA A 244 3.20 2.83 1.55
N ILE A 245 3.97 2.19 0.64
CA ILE A 245 5.38 1.82 0.90
C ILE A 245 6.37 2.46 -0.07
N LYS A 246 5.92 3.01 -1.21
CA LYS A 246 6.82 3.48 -2.27
C LYS A 246 7.82 4.55 -1.83
N ASP A 247 7.46 5.39 -0.87
CA ASP A 247 8.34 6.39 -0.26
C ASP A 247 9.56 5.76 0.42
N MET A 248 9.45 4.53 0.94
CA MET A 248 10.55 3.82 1.57
C MET A 248 11.61 3.32 0.57
N LEU A 249 11.23 3.19 -0.70
CA LEU A 249 12.13 2.78 -1.79
C LEU A 249 12.60 3.98 -2.62
N ALA A 250 12.04 5.18 -2.39
CA ALA A 250 12.27 6.35 -3.22
C ALA A 250 13.70 6.89 -3.09
N ALA A 251 14.44 6.53 -2.04
CA ALA A 251 15.86 6.86 -1.91
C ALA A 251 16.73 6.07 -2.90
N ASP A 252 16.36 4.81 -3.18
CA ASP A 252 17.19 3.85 -3.93
C ASP A 252 16.73 3.68 -5.39
N PHE A 253 15.46 3.98 -5.69
CA PHE A 253 14.87 3.76 -7.01
C PHE A 253 14.08 4.97 -7.53
N THR A 254 13.93 5.03 -8.84
CA THR A 254 12.86 5.75 -9.55
C THR A 254 11.81 4.76 -10.03
N PHE A 255 10.56 5.19 -10.20
CA PHE A 255 9.41 4.31 -10.43
C PHE A 255 8.69 4.63 -11.74
N GLU A 256 8.35 3.59 -12.49
CA GLU A 256 7.29 3.64 -13.51
C GLU A 256 6.11 2.81 -12.99
N GLU A 257 5.04 3.49 -12.58
CA GLU A 257 3.85 2.89 -11.94
C GLU A 257 2.78 2.54 -12.99
N ASP A 258 2.65 1.25 -13.31
CA ASP A 258 1.58 0.70 -14.15
C ASP A 258 0.67 -0.22 -13.32
N MET A 259 -0.40 -0.71 -13.94
CA MET A 259 -1.23 -1.78 -13.42
C MET A 259 -1.41 -2.85 -14.49
N TYR A 260 -1.84 -4.03 -14.06
CA TYR A 260 -2.41 -5.01 -14.97
C TYR A 260 -3.67 -5.62 -14.33
N MET A 261 -4.42 -6.40 -15.11
CA MET A 261 -5.64 -7.04 -14.64
C MET A 261 -5.39 -8.50 -14.26
N SER A 262 -5.55 -8.86 -12.99
CA SER A 262 -5.55 -10.27 -12.58
C SER A 262 -6.70 -11.03 -13.23
N ILE A 263 -6.47 -12.30 -13.54
CA ILE A 263 -7.51 -13.21 -14.01
C ILE A 263 -8.43 -13.65 -12.86
N LEU A 264 -9.59 -14.18 -13.24
CA LEU A 264 -10.52 -14.87 -12.36
C LEU A 264 -10.21 -16.38 -12.32
N PRO A 265 -10.40 -17.06 -11.17
CA PRO A 265 -10.48 -16.45 -9.85
C PRO A 265 -9.22 -15.65 -9.51
N THR A 266 -9.39 -14.54 -8.79
CA THR A 266 -8.29 -13.72 -8.23
C THR A 266 -7.66 -14.46 -7.04
N ALA A 267 -7.07 -15.62 -7.32
CA ALA A 267 -6.49 -16.53 -6.35
C ALA A 267 -5.16 -17.06 -6.85
N THR A 268 -4.23 -17.29 -5.93
CA THR A 268 -2.83 -17.63 -6.19
C THR A 268 -2.66 -18.76 -7.21
N GLN A 269 -3.37 -19.87 -7.00
CA GLN A 269 -3.29 -21.05 -7.88
C GLN A 269 -3.61 -20.72 -9.35
N TYR A 270 -4.52 -19.79 -9.58
CA TYR A 270 -4.94 -19.42 -10.93
C TYR A 270 -4.02 -18.33 -11.47
N ALA A 271 -3.99 -17.17 -10.80
CA ALA A 271 -3.30 -15.99 -11.30
C ALA A 271 -1.77 -16.17 -11.35
N ARG A 272 -1.15 -16.70 -10.28
CA ARG A 272 0.31 -16.84 -10.20
C ARG A 272 0.84 -17.91 -11.15
N ASN A 273 0.20 -19.08 -11.18
CA ASN A 273 0.58 -20.12 -12.14
C ASN A 273 0.37 -19.65 -13.58
N SER A 274 -0.63 -18.81 -13.85
CA SER A 274 -0.78 -18.16 -15.15
C SER A 274 0.36 -17.20 -15.50
N ILE A 275 0.84 -16.37 -14.56
CA ILE A 275 2.03 -15.52 -14.77
C ILE A 275 3.24 -16.37 -15.18
N PHE A 276 3.52 -17.41 -14.40
CA PHE A 276 4.73 -18.21 -14.57
C PHE A 276 4.67 -19.21 -15.70
N SER A 277 3.49 -19.73 -16.05
CA SER A 277 3.32 -20.61 -17.21
C SER A 277 3.12 -19.85 -18.51
N GLY A 278 2.65 -18.60 -18.46
CA GLY A 278 2.26 -17.79 -19.61
C GLY A 278 1.02 -18.34 -20.32
N LEU A 279 0.13 -19.01 -19.58
CA LEU A 279 -1.05 -19.72 -20.06
C LEU A 279 -2.26 -19.42 -19.17
N MET A 280 -3.46 -19.50 -19.75
CA MET A 280 -4.70 -19.51 -18.96
C MET A 280 -4.82 -20.83 -18.17
N PRO A 281 -5.50 -20.85 -17.01
CA PRO A 281 -5.63 -22.04 -16.16
C PRO A 281 -6.11 -23.31 -16.88
N ALA A 282 -7.10 -23.21 -17.78
CA ALA A 282 -7.55 -24.33 -18.61
C ALA A 282 -6.44 -24.93 -19.48
N GLN A 283 -5.58 -24.07 -20.04
CA GLN A 283 -4.46 -24.50 -20.88
C GLN A 283 -3.36 -25.15 -20.04
N ILE A 284 -3.13 -24.67 -18.80
CA ILE A 284 -2.20 -25.30 -17.84
C ILE A 284 -2.68 -26.72 -17.53
N ALA A 285 -3.94 -26.87 -17.12
CA ALA A 285 -4.53 -28.17 -16.81
C ALA A 285 -4.51 -29.14 -18.00
N GLN A 286 -4.65 -28.64 -19.24
CA GLN A 286 -4.59 -29.46 -20.45
C GLN A 286 -3.17 -29.87 -20.84
N LEU A 287 -2.20 -28.95 -20.80
CA LEU A 287 -0.83 -29.18 -21.27
C LEU A 287 0.05 -29.85 -20.21
N TYR A 288 -0.24 -29.58 -18.94
CA TYR A 288 0.55 -30.05 -17.80
C TYR A 288 -0.38 -30.62 -16.71
N PRO A 289 -1.17 -31.67 -17.02
CA PRO A 289 -2.13 -32.24 -16.06
C PRO A 289 -1.46 -32.70 -14.77
N ASP A 290 -0.25 -33.27 -14.86
CA ASP A 290 0.51 -33.75 -13.69
C ASP A 290 1.02 -32.61 -12.79
N LEU A 291 0.98 -31.36 -13.25
CA LEU A 291 1.42 -30.18 -12.50
C LEU A 291 0.26 -29.34 -11.97
N TRP A 292 -0.97 -29.61 -12.41
CA TRP A 292 -2.17 -28.90 -12.01
C TRP A 292 -2.86 -29.66 -10.87
N VAL A 293 -2.91 -29.04 -9.70
CA VAL A 293 -3.60 -29.56 -8.51
C VAL A 293 -5.04 -29.08 -8.53
N GLU A 294 -6.04 -29.95 -8.34
CA GLU A 294 -7.43 -29.51 -8.36
C GLU A 294 -7.83 -28.78 -7.06
N ASP A 295 -8.86 -27.94 -7.14
CA ASP A 295 -9.26 -27.08 -6.02
C ASP A 295 -9.73 -27.84 -4.76
N THR A 296 -10.10 -29.10 -4.95
CA THR A 296 -10.58 -30.05 -3.94
C THR A 296 -9.48 -30.85 -3.26
N GLU A 297 -8.25 -30.79 -3.76
CA GLU A 297 -7.13 -31.58 -3.25
C GLU A 297 -6.46 -30.89 -2.06
N GLU A 298 -6.02 -31.67 -1.07
CA GLU A 298 -5.33 -31.18 0.14
C GLU A 298 -3.83 -30.88 -0.11
N GLU A 299 -3.34 -31.13 -1.33
CA GLU A 299 -1.95 -30.91 -1.72
C GLU A 299 -1.61 -29.42 -1.89
N GLY A 300 -0.32 -29.10 -1.85
CA GLY A 300 0.17 -27.74 -2.08
C GLY A 300 -0.09 -27.29 -3.52
N LYS A 301 -1.04 -26.37 -3.69
CA LYS A 301 -1.49 -25.86 -5.01
C LYS A 301 -0.45 -25.04 -5.79
N ASN A 302 0.64 -24.64 -5.15
CA ASN A 302 1.64 -23.71 -5.69
C ASN A 302 3.07 -24.25 -5.47
N LEU A 303 3.32 -25.49 -5.88
CA LEU A 303 4.63 -26.16 -5.74
C LEU A 303 5.45 -26.19 -7.03
N ASN A 304 4.81 -25.94 -8.18
CA ASN A 304 5.39 -26.13 -9.51
C ASN A 304 5.78 -24.82 -10.23
N GLU A 305 5.86 -23.70 -9.51
CA GLU A 305 6.07 -22.36 -10.07
C GLU A 305 7.39 -22.25 -10.87
N GLU A 306 8.50 -22.76 -10.33
CA GLU A 306 9.79 -22.80 -11.02
C GLU A 306 9.72 -23.60 -12.33
N LEU A 307 9.05 -24.74 -12.30
CA LEU A 307 8.87 -25.60 -13.47
C LEU A 307 8.00 -24.91 -14.53
N PHE A 308 6.97 -24.17 -14.13
CA PHE A 308 6.17 -23.39 -15.08
C PHE A 308 6.98 -22.31 -15.78
N ILE A 309 7.89 -21.62 -15.06
CA ILE A 309 8.81 -20.65 -15.66
C ILE A 309 9.68 -21.34 -16.72
N GLN A 310 10.33 -22.46 -16.37
CA GLN A 310 11.14 -23.23 -17.32
C GLN A 310 10.33 -23.66 -18.55
N LYS A 311 9.13 -24.21 -18.36
CA LYS A 311 8.24 -24.64 -19.46
C LYS A 311 7.82 -23.47 -20.35
N GLN A 312 7.61 -22.27 -19.78
CA GLN A 312 7.32 -21.07 -20.56
C GLN A 312 8.52 -20.66 -21.43
N LEU A 313 9.72 -20.64 -20.85
CA LEU A 313 10.96 -20.32 -21.56
C LEU A 313 11.20 -21.31 -22.71
N ASP A 314 11.07 -22.61 -22.46
CA ASP A 314 11.22 -23.67 -23.46
C ASP A 314 10.24 -23.48 -24.62
N ARG A 315 8.95 -23.25 -24.31
CA ARG A 315 7.88 -23.08 -25.32
C ARG A 315 8.12 -21.85 -26.19
N LEU A 316 8.68 -20.79 -25.62
CA LEU A 316 9.01 -19.55 -26.33
C LEU A 316 10.44 -19.53 -26.90
N ARG A 317 11.19 -20.64 -26.78
CA ARG A 317 12.58 -20.79 -27.23
C ARG A 317 13.50 -19.70 -26.68
N LYS A 318 13.30 -19.36 -25.41
CA LYS A 318 14.14 -18.42 -24.66
C LYS A 318 15.18 -19.18 -23.84
N ASN A 319 16.44 -18.77 -23.92
CA ASN A 319 17.57 -19.47 -23.29
C ASN A 319 18.19 -18.66 -22.15
N TYR A 320 17.37 -17.93 -21.39
CA TYR A 320 17.87 -17.12 -20.28
C TYR A 320 18.30 -18.01 -19.11
N SER A 321 19.42 -17.68 -18.46
CA SER A 321 19.70 -18.20 -17.12
C SER A 321 18.73 -17.58 -16.11
N PHE A 322 18.11 -18.39 -15.26
CA PHE A 322 17.23 -17.88 -14.21
C PHE A 322 17.37 -18.59 -12.87
N SER A 323 16.91 -17.92 -11.80
CA SER A 323 16.67 -18.54 -10.50
C SER A 323 15.23 -18.30 -10.06
N TYR A 324 14.73 -19.20 -9.20
CA TYR A 324 13.45 -19.06 -8.52
C TYR A 324 13.63 -19.20 -7.02
N ASN A 325 13.09 -18.26 -6.25
CA ASN A 325 13.17 -18.29 -4.80
C ASN A 325 11.84 -17.89 -4.16
N LYS A 326 11.34 -18.71 -3.24
CA LYS A 326 10.07 -18.49 -2.54
C LYS A 326 10.29 -18.20 -1.06
N VAL A 327 10.04 -16.96 -0.65
CA VAL A 327 10.25 -16.46 0.71
C VAL A 327 8.99 -16.66 1.54
N HIS A 328 9.03 -17.70 2.39
CA HIS A 328 7.94 -18.03 3.31
C HIS A 328 8.23 -17.70 4.78
N THR A 329 9.50 -17.46 5.12
CA THR A 329 9.92 -17.20 6.51
C THR A 329 10.99 -16.12 6.55
N SER A 330 11.04 -15.37 7.64
CA SER A 330 12.07 -14.34 7.86
C SER A 330 13.49 -14.93 7.83
N ALA A 331 13.69 -16.14 8.36
CA ALA A 331 14.98 -16.82 8.34
C ALA A 331 15.45 -17.16 6.91
N TYR A 332 14.54 -17.62 6.05
CA TYR A 332 14.86 -17.85 4.65
C TYR A 332 15.15 -16.53 3.92
N GLY A 333 14.33 -15.50 4.14
CA GLY A 333 14.53 -14.18 3.55
C GLY A 333 15.90 -13.57 3.91
N ASN A 334 16.28 -13.60 5.20
CA ASN A 334 17.59 -13.12 5.65
C ASN A 334 18.76 -13.88 4.98
N ARG A 335 18.66 -15.22 4.87
CA ARG A 335 19.69 -16.02 4.19
C ARG A 335 19.78 -15.71 2.70
N MET A 336 18.66 -15.47 2.04
CA MET A 336 18.66 -15.06 0.62
C MET A 336 19.36 -13.71 0.46
N VAL A 337 19.01 -12.72 1.28
CA VAL A 337 19.62 -11.38 1.24
C VAL A 337 21.13 -11.45 1.52
N GLN A 338 21.59 -12.34 2.39
CA GLN A 338 23.02 -12.58 2.62
C GLN A 338 23.74 -13.17 1.40
N ASN A 339 23.06 -14.04 0.65
CA ASN A 339 23.61 -14.72 -0.51
C ASN A 339 23.23 -14.05 -1.84
N LEU A 340 22.66 -12.84 -1.83
CA LEU A 340 22.10 -12.20 -3.03
C LEU A 340 23.12 -12.05 -4.18
N ASN A 341 24.40 -11.84 -3.84
CA ASN A 341 25.50 -11.77 -4.80
C ASN A 341 25.64 -13.04 -5.67
N SER A 342 25.23 -14.22 -5.19
CA SER A 342 25.27 -15.45 -6.01
C SER A 342 24.26 -15.42 -7.16
N LEU A 343 23.21 -14.59 -7.06
CA LEU A 343 22.15 -14.47 -8.06
C LEU A 343 22.55 -13.57 -9.25
N GLN A 344 23.69 -12.86 -9.16
CA GLN A 344 24.14 -11.91 -10.19
C GLN A 344 24.44 -12.56 -11.55
N ASN A 345 24.67 -13.88 -11.59
CA ASN A 345 24.99 -14.61 -12.81
C ASN A 345 23.76 -14.97 -13.65
N ASN A 346 22.56 -14.84 -13.08
CA ASN A 346 21.31 -15.09 -13.78
C ASN A 346 20.83 -13.85 -14.50
N GLN A 347 20.28 -14.02 -15.70
CA GLN A 347 19.61 -12.94 -16.42
C GLN A 347 18.26 -12.60 -15.77
N LEU A 348 17.55 -13.60 -15.26
CA LEU A 348 16.28 -13.44 -14.57
C LEU A 348 16.35 -14.01 -13.15
N ASN A 349 16.04 -13.22 -12.14
CA ASN A 349 15.87 -13.71 -10.77
C ASN A 349 14.42 -13.53 -10.35
N VAL A 350 13.69 -14.62 -10.17
CA VAL A 350 12.30 -14.61 -9.72
C VAL A 350 12.25 -14.80 -8.21
N ILE A 351 11.65 -13.86 -7.51
CA ILE A 351 11.50 -13.88 -6.05
C ILE A 351 10.01 -13.72 -5.73
N VAL A 352 9.46 -14.70 -5.04
CA VAL A 352 8.07 -14.69 -4.57
C VAL A 352 8.07 -14.48 -3.05
N VAL A 353 7.35 -13.47 -2.57
CA VAL A 353 7.27 -13.12 -1.15
C VAL A 353 5.85 -13.36 -0.64
N ASN A 354 5.69 -14.40 0.18
CA ASN A 354 4.40 -14.80 0.74
C ASN A 354 4.11 -14.03 2.04
N PHE A 355 3.81 -12.73 1.95
CA PHE A 355 3.43 -11.92 3.11
C PHE A 355 2.00 -12.22 3.58
N VAL A 356 1.06 -12.29 2.64
CA VAL A 356 -0.36 -12.29 2.98
C VAL A 356 -0.87 -13.67 3.38
N ASP A 357 -0.27 -14.78 2.92
CA ASP A 357 -0.50 -16.10 3.52
C ASP A 357 -0.22 -16.07 5.03
N MET A 358 0.88 -15.44 5.44
CA MET A 358 1.22 -15.29 6.87
C MET A 358 0.18 -14.45 7.62
N LEU A 359 -0.28 -13.32 7.05
CA LEU A 359 -1.32 -12.50 7.69
C LEU A 359 -2.70 -13.18 7.71
N SER A 360 -3.04 -13.91 6.65
CA SER A 360 -4.35 -14.57 6.49
C SER A 360 -4.47 -15.78 7.43
N HIS A 361 -3.43 -16.62 7.52
CA HIS A 361 -3.37 -17.69 8.52
C HIS A 361 -3.31 -17.13 9.95
N ALA A 362 -2.54 -16.07 10.18
CA ALA A 362 -2.47 -15.48 11.52
C ALA A 362 -3.80 -14.86 11.97
N ARG A 363 -4.69 -14.42 11.05
CA ARG A 363 -6.05 -13.95 11.40
C ARG A 363 -7.01 -15.09 11.73
N THR A 364 -6.91 -16.25 11.07
CA THR A 364 -7.76 -17.40 11.43
C THR A 364 -7.41 -17.92 12.82
N ASP A 365 -6.14 -17.85 13.20
CA ASP A 365 -5.63 -18.47 14.41
C ASP A 365 -5.49 -17.48 15.59
N SER A 366 -5.51 -16.17 15.33
CA SER A 366 -5.32 -15.13 16.35
C SER A 366 -6.34 -14.00 16.28
N GLN A 367 -7.13 -13.86 17.34
CA GLN A 367 -8.03 -12.71 17.56
C GLN A 367 -7.27 -11.38 17.52
N MET A 368 -6.04 -11.34 18.04
CA MET A 368 -5.20 -10.14 18.06
C MET A 368 -4.93 -9.60 16.64
N ILE A 369 -4.58 -10.47 15.69
CA ILE A 369 -4.31 -10.04 14.31
C ILE A 369 -5.60 -9.59 13.62
N ARG A 370 -6.76 -10.17 13.99
CA ARG A 370 -8.06 -9.67 13.52
C ARG A 370 -8.32 -8.24 13.98
N GLU A 371 -8.05 -7.93 15.23
CA GLU A 371 -8.22 -6.57 15.77
C GLU A 371 -7.21 -5.58 15.15
N LEU A 372 -5.96 -5.99 14.95
CA LEU A 372 -4.91 -5.16 14.36
C LEU A 372 -5.13 -4.84 12.88
N ALA A 373 -5.76 -5.72 12.09
CA ALA A 373 -6.07 -5.49 10.68
C ALA A 373 -7.56 -5.17 10.44
N SER A 374 -8.20 -4.49 11.39
CA SER A 374 -9.66 -4.29 11.43
C SER A 374 -10.25 -3.42 10.31
N ASN A 375 -9.42 -2.64 9.60
CA ASN A 375 -9.86 -1.81 8.48
C ASN A 375 -8.75 -1.61 7.44
N GLU A 376 -9.06 -0.94 6.33
CA GLU A 376 -8.15 -0.68 5.20
C GLU A 376 -6.87 0.06 5.64
N ALA A 377 -7.00 1.10 6.46
CA ALA A 377 -5.87 1.88 6.96
C ALA A 377 -4.95 1.04 7.86
N ALA A 378 -5.53 0.24 8.75
CA ALA A 378 -4.80 -0.65 9.64
C ALA A 378 -4.09 -1.76 8.85
N TYR A 379 -4.75 -2.33 7.82
CA TYR A 379 -4.16 -3.31 6.93
C TYR A 379 -2.95 -2.73 6.17
N ARG A 380 -3.06 -1.51 5.63
CA ARG A 380 -1.92 -0.80 5.02
C ARG A 380 -0.80 -0.52 6.01
N SER A 381 -1.13 -0.12 7.24
CA SER A 381 -0.14 0.12 8.30
C SER A 381 0.65 -1.13 8.65
N LEU A 382 -0.02 -2.29 8.75
CA LEU A 382 0.63 -3.59 8.95
C LEU A 382 1.54 -3.96 7.78
N THR A 383 1.09 -3.76 6.53
CA THR A 383 1.94 -3.99 5.34
C THR A 383 3.18 -3.11 5.36
N ARG A 384 3.04 -1.82 5.68
CA ARG A 384 4.17 -0.89 5.78
C ARG A 384 5.14 -1.29 6.90
N SER A 385 4.62 -1.66 8.07
CA SER A 385 5.41 -2.13 9.21
C SER A 385 6.18 -3.39 8.86
N TRP A 386 5.52 -4.39 8.26
CA TRP A 386 6.17 -5.60 7.78
C TRP A 386 7.25 -5.30 6.74
N PHE A 387 6.96 -4.47 5.75
CA PHE A 387 7.93 -4.16 4.71
C PHE A 387 9.19 -3.53 5.31
N ARG A 388 9.02 -2.58 6.26
CA ARG A 388 10.11 -1.90 6.97
C ARG A 388 10.98 -2.83 7.80
N HIS A 389 10.39 -3.82 8.43
CA HIS A 389 11.06 -4.66 9.43
C HIS A 389 11.36 -6.08 8.93
N SER A 390 11.07 -6.37 7.67
CA SER A 390 11.37 -7.66 7.03
C SER A 390 12.60 -7.56 6.13
N SER A 391 13.16 -8.74 5.81
CA SER A 391 14.21 -8.88 4.80
C SER A 391 13.84 -8.35 3.43
N THR A 392 12.56 -8.09 3.16
CA THR A 392 12.08 -7.53 1.89
C THR A 392 12.66 -6.13 1.66
N SER A 393 12.66 -5.26 2.67
CA SER A 393 13.30 -3.94 2.58
C SER A 393 14.77 -4.05 2.19
N ASP A 394 15.52 -4.91 2.89
CA ASP A 394 16.95 -5.10 2.64
C ASP A 394 17.22 -5.71 1.28
N LEU A 395 16.33 -6.59 0.79
CA LEU A 395 16.39 -7.16 -0.56
C LEU A 395 16.36 -6.06 -1.61
N PHE A 396 15.37 -5.16 -1.57
CA PHE A 396 15.27 -4.06 -2.54
C PHE A 396 16.49 -3.16 -2.49
N LYS A 397 16.93 -2.77 -1.29
CA LYS A 397 18.11 -1.92 -1.12
C LYS A 397 19.36 -2.55 -1.74
N LYS A 398 19.62 -3.84 -1.48
CA LYS A 398 20.77 -4.53 -2.08
C LYS A 398 20.65 -4.69 -3.59
N ILE A 399 19.45 -4.91 -4.13
CA ILE A 399 19.26 -4.96 -5.58
C ILE A 399 19.61 -3.59 -6.23
N ALA A 400 19.22 -2.48 -5.59
CA ALA A 400 19.62 -1.14 -6.03
C ALA A 400 21.13 -0.94 -5.96
N GLU A 401 21.78 -1.32 -4.85
CA GLU A 401 23.25 -1.24 -4.70
C GLU A 401 24.00 -2.05 -5.79
N MET A 402 23.39 -3.16 -6.24
CA MET A 402 23.91 -3.98 -7.34
C MET A 402 23.61 -3.39 -8.74
N GLY A 403 22.85 -2.30 -8.83
CA GLY A 403 22.53 -1.60 -10.08
C GLY A 403 21.52 -2.34 -10.97
N TYR A 404 20.68 -3.21 -10.40
CA TYR A 404 19.72 -3.99 -11.18
C TYR A 404 18.28 -3.47 -11.08
N LYS A 405 17.54 -3.64 -12.18
CA LYS A 405 16.13 -3.28 -12.29
C LYS A 405 15.25 -4.30 -11.58
N VAL A 406 14.19 -3.82 -10.93
CA VAL A 406 13.15 -4.67 -10.35
C VAL A 406 11.83 -4.47 -11.08
N ILE A 407 11.18 -5.57 -11.44
CA ILE A 407 9.76 -5.58 -11.80
C ILE A 407 9.01 -6.09 -10.57
N LEU A 408 8.30 -5.19 -9.88
CA LEU A 408 7.49 -5.50 -8.72
C LEU A 408 6.02 -5.65 -9.12
N THR A 409 5.42 -6.76 -8.73
CA THR A 409 4.01 -7.06 -8.98
C THR A 409 3.41 -7.91 -7.85
N THR A 410 2.14 -8.22 -7.98
CA THR A 410 1.45 -9.30 -7.25
C THR A 410 0.88 -10.31 -8.26
N ASP A 411 0.18 -11.34 -7.77
CA ASP A 411 -0.71 -12.19 -8.55
C ASP A 411 -2.15 -11.67 -8.59
N HIS A 412 -2.68 -11.26 -7.44
CA HIS A 412 -4.00 -10.64 -7.25
C HIS A 412 -3.98 -9.67 -6.06
N GLY A 413 -5.11 -9.02 -5.76
CA GLY A 413 -5.31 -8.29 -4.51
C GLY A 413 -6.39 -8.93 -3.62
N THR A 414 -7.01 -8.10 -2.76
CA THR A 414 -8.02 -8.54 -1.79
C THR A 414 -8.99 -7.42 -1.44
N ILE A 415 -10.20 -7.78 -1.02
CA ILE A 415 -11.20 -6.84 -0.52
C ILE A 415 -11.71 -7.26 0.86
N ARG A 416 -12.00 -6.28 1.72
CA ARG A 416 -12.68 -6.51 2.99
C ARG A 416 -14.14 -6.85 2.75
N VAL A 417 -14.53 -8.09 3.07
CA VAL A 417 -15.89 -8.57 2.82
C VAL A 417 -16.87 -8.17 3.91
N LYS A 418 -18.10 -7.87 3.53
CA LYS A 418 -19.15 -7.40 4.46
C LYS A 418 -20.48 -8.13 4.25
N ASN A 419 -20.79 -8.48 3.02
CA ASN A 419 -22.14 -8.89 2.63
C ASN A 419 -22.21 -10.41 2.38
N PRO A 420 -22.81 -11.20 3.28
CA PRO A 420 -22.86 -12.65 3.10
C PRO A 420 -23.93 -13.09 2.08
N LEU A 421 -23.53 -13.91 1.13
CA LEU A 421 -24.36 -14.58 0.14
C LEU A 421 -24.49 -16.06 0.48
N LYS A 422 -25.73 -16.55 0.57
CA LYS A 422 -25.98 -17.98 0.75
C LYS A 422 -25.63 -18.74 -0.52
N VAL A 423 -24.84 -19.80 -0.36
CA VAL A 423 -24.58 -20.80 -1.39
C VAL A 423 -24.69 -22.19 -0.80
N ILE A 424 -25.34 -23.10 -1.52
CA ILE A 424 -25.36 -24.53 -1.19
C ILE A 424 -24.58 -25.24 -2.28
N GLY A 425 -23.61 -26.05 -1.87
CA GLY A 425 -22.83 -26.89 -2.77
C GLY A 425 -22.76 -28.32 -2.26
N ASP A 426 -22.27 -29.22 -3.10
CA ASP A 426 -21.94 -30.58 -2.70
C ASP A 426 -20.62 -30.65 -1.89
N LYS A 427 -20.26 -31.84 -1.39
CA LYS A 427 -19.01 -32.04 -0.64
C LYS A 427 -17.73 -31.74 -1.44
N MET A 428 -17.82 -31.71 -2.77
CA MET A 428 -16.71 -31.43 -3.67
C MET A 428 -16.57 -29.92 -3.95
N THR A 429 -17.41 -29.09 -3.35
CA THR A 429 -17.32 -27.65 -3.50
C THR A 429 -16.18 -27.11 -2.65
N ASN A 430 -15.27 -26.34 -3.27
CA ASN A 430 -14.09 -25.79 -2.60
C ASN A 430 -14.45 -24.83 -1.43
N SER A 431 -13.48 -24.58 -0.55
CA SER A 431 -13.68 -23.79 0.68
C SER A 431 -13.56 -22.27 0.49
N ASN A 432 -13.06 -21.77 -0.66
CA ASN A 432 -12.85 -20.34 -0.89
C ASN A 432 -14.15 -19.52 -0.71
N LEU A 433 -14.04 -18.31 -0.14
CA LEU A 433 -15.21 -17.49 0.23
C LEU A 433 -15.64 -16.51 -0.87
N ARG A 434 -14.85 -16.31 -1.91
CA ARG A 434 -15.12 -15.35 -2.99
C ARG A 434 -15.41 -16.02 -4.32
N TYR A 435 -15.05 -17.28 -4.49
CA TYR A 435 -15.50 -18.08 -5.62
C TYR A 435 -15.84 -19.50 -5.19
N LYS A 436 -16.76 -20.13 -5.92
CA LYS A 436 -17.08 -21.55 -5.76
C LYS A 436 -17.03 -22.27 -7.09
N VAL A 437 -16.47 -23.47 -7.08
CA VAL A 437 -16.56 -24.45 -8.17
C VAL A 437 -17.34 -25.66 -7.70
N GLY A 438 -18.29 -26.14 -8.51
CA GLY A 438 -19.09 -27.30 -8.16
C GLY A 438 -20.06 -27.72 -9.27
N LYS A 439 -20.56 -28.96 -9.19
CA LYS A 439 -21.56 -29.49 -10.14
C LYS A 439 -22.96 -28.96 -9.83
N ASN A 440 -23.32 -29.02 -8.55
CA ASN A 440 -24.65 -28.68 -8.04
C ASN A 440 -24.51 -27.55 -7.03
N LEU A 441 -24.60 -26.32 -7.53
CA LEU A 441 -24.57 -25.11 -6.74
C LEU A 441 -25.97 -24.47 -6.76
N ASP A 442 -26.52 -24.15 -5.59
CA ASP A 442 -27.74 -23.35 -5.41
C ASP A 442 -27.39 -21.99 -4.80
N TYR A 443 -27.76 -20.93 -5.50
CA TYR A 443 -27.40 -19.54 -5.23
C TYR A 443 -28.33 -18.58 -5.98
N ASN A 444 -28.32 -17.32 -5.56
CA ASN A 444 -29.03 -16.26 -6.29
C ASN A 444 -28.18 -15.78 -7.48
N TYR A 445 -28.52 -16.23 -8.70
CA TYR A 445 -27.79 -15.88 -9.93
C TYR A 445 -27.69 -14.38 -10.22
N LYS A 446 -28.59 -13.55 -9.67
CA LYS A 446 -28.54 -12.09 -9.85
C LYS A 446 -27.43 -11.42 -9.03
N LYS A 447 -26.92 -12.10 -8.01
CA LYS A 447 -25.93 -11.56 -7.06
C LYS A 447 -24.49 -12.03 -7.32
N VAL A 448 -24.27 -12.84 -8.36
CA VAL A 448 -22.96 -13.41 -8.67
C VAL A 448 -22.55 -13.12 -10.11
N PHE A 449 -21.28 -13.32 -10.41
CA PHE A 449 -20.84 -13.58 -11.78
C PHE A 449 -20.74 -15.08 -11.99
N GLU A 450 -21.59 -15.63 -12.86
CA GLU A 450 -21.66 -17.07 -13.14
C GLU A 450 -20.91 -17.37 -14.44
N SER A 451 -20.02 -18.36 -14.39
CA SER A 451 -19.48 -19.03 -15.57
C SER A 451 -20.09 -20.42 -15.68
N ARG A 452 -21.04 -20.58 -16.61
CA ARG A 452 -21.69 -21.88 -16.89
C ARG A 452 -20.79 -22.82 -17.68
N ASN A 453 -19.91 -22.26 -18.50
CA ASN A 453 -18.95 -22.97 -19.33
C ASN A 453 -17.54 -22.48 -18.92
N PRO A 454 -16.86 -23.16 -17.97
CA PRO A 454 -15.60 -22.66 -17.40
C PRO A 454 -14.51 -22.40 -18.45
N SER A 455 -14.49 -23.19 -19.52
CA SER A 455 -13.55 -23.03 -20.64
C SER A 455 -13.64 -21.67 -21.33
N GLN A 456 -14.84 -21.06 -21.42
CA GLN A 456 -15.00 -19.72 -21.99
C GLN A 456 -14.36 -18.62 -21.12
N PHE A 457 -14.11 -18.91 -19.85
CA PHE A 457 -13.40 -18.05 -18.91
C PHE A 457 -11.93 -18.47 -18.78
N GLY A 458 -11.49 -19.46 -19.55
CA GLY A 458 -10.14 -19.99 -19.52
C GLY A 458 -9.87 -20.81 -18.28
N LEU A 459 -10.91 -21.39 -17.68
CA LEU A 459 -10.85 -22.17 -16.45
C LEU A 459 -10.94 -23.68 -16.71
N PRO A 460 -10.25 -24.50 -15.89
CA PRO A 460 -10.38 -25.95 -15.96
C PRO A 460 -11.83 -26.36 -15.72
N THR A 461 -12.19 -27.49 -16.32
CA THR A 461 -13.52 -28.09 -16.19
C THR A 461 -13.36 -29.45 -15.52
N PRO A 462 -13.30 -29.52 -14.17
CA PRO A 462 -13.05 -30.78 -13.46
C PRO A 462 -14.09 -31.85 -13.80
N ASN A 463 -15.29 -31.42 -14.17
CA ASN A 463 -16.39 -32.25 -14.65
C ASN A 463 -17.24 -31.51 -15.68
N LEU A 464 -17.87 -32.25 -16.60
CA LEU A 464 -18.73 -31.71 -17.68
C LEU A 464 -19.80 -30.70 -17.23
N SER A 465 -20.33 -30.85 -16.01
CA SER A 465 -21.36 -29.97 -15.46
C SER A 465 -20.83 -28.94 -14.45
N SER A 466 -19.51 -28.77 -14.35
CA SER A 466 -18.90 -27.84 -13.39
C SER A 466 -19.22 -26.41 -13.76
N LYS A 467 -19.57 -25.61 -12.76
CA LYS A 467 -19.79 -24.18 -12.89
C LYS A 467 -18.90 -23.44 -11.90
N TYR A 468 -18.51 -22.24 -12.27
CA TYR A 468 -17.87 -21.29 -11.36
C TYR A 468 -18.83 -20.15 -11.04
N ILE A 469 -18.86 -19.74 -9.79
CA ILE A 469 -19.50 -18.50 -9.37
C ILE A 469 -18.49 -17.63 -8.64
N PHE A 470 -18.54 -16.33 -8.90
CA PHE A 470 -17.68 -15.32 -8.29
C PHE A 470 -18.54 -14.31 -7.53
N ALA A 471 -18.12 -13.99 -6.31
CA ALA A 471 -18.67 -12.90 -5.52
C ALA A 471 -18.26 -11.55 -6.16
N LEU A 472 -19.14 -10.56 -6.02
CA LEU A 472 -18.99 -9.22 -6.57
C LEU A 472 -18.79 -8.22 -5.43
N ASN A 473 -18.12 -7.10 -5.67
CA ASN A 473 -17.93 -6.03 -4.66
C ASN A 473 -17.33 -6.61 -3.36
N ASP A 474 -17.88 -6.25 -2.19
CA ASP A 474 -17.53 -6.77 -0.87
C ASP A 474 -18.42 -7.95 -0.41
N ASP A 475 -19.04 -8.67 -1.35
CA ASP A 475 -19.83 -9.87 -1.06
C ASP A 475 -18.96 -11.10 -0.75
N PHE A 476 -19.46 -12.06 0.02
CA PHE A 476 -18.78 -13.35 0.21
C PHE A 476 -19.75 -14.50 0.40
N PHE A 477 -19.33 -15.71 0.04
CA PHE A 477 -20.13 -16.91 0.15
C PHE A 477 -20.09 -17.50 1.57
N ALA A 478 -21.28 -17.77 2.12
CA ALA A 478 -21.45 -18.45 3.39
C ALA A 478 -22.42 -19.63 3.23
N TYR A 479 -22.03 -20.79 3.77
CA TYR A 479 -22.88 -21.98 3.77
C TYR A 479 -24.07 -21.79 4.72
N PRO A 480 -25.27 -22.30 4.39
CA PRO A 480 -26.43 -22.17 5.26
C PRO A 480 -26.29 -22.93 6.60
N ASN A 481 -25.51 -24.01 6.62
CA ASN A 481 -25.20 -24.73 7.85
C ASN A 481 -24.33 -23.83 8.74
N ASN A 482 -24.79 -23.54 9.97
CA ASN A 482 -24.13 -22.59 10.88
C ASN A 482 -23.89 -21.20 10.25
N TYR A 483 -24.82 -20.74 9.41
CA TYR A 483 -24.70 -19.46 8.68
C TYR A 483 -24.28 -18.29 9.58
N ASN A 484 -24.97 -18.07 10.70
CA ASN A 484 -24.67 -16.94 11.59
C ASN A 484 -23.24 -17.00 12.17
N TYR A 485 -22.76 -18.20 12.51
CA TYR A 485 -21.40 -18.40 12.99
C TYR A 485 -20.39 -18.01 11.91
N TYR A 486 -20.50 -18.57 10.70
CA TYR A 486 -19.58 -18.26 9.60
C TYR A 486 -19.65 -16.81 9.15
N VAL A 487 -20.84 -16.20 9.16
CA VAL A 487 -20.99 -14.77 8.89
C VAL A 487 -20.23 -13.95 9.92
N SER A 488 -20.47 -14.19 11.22
CA SER A 488 -19.75 -13.47 12.28
C SER A 488 -18.23 -13.67 12.24
N TYR A 489 -17.78 -14.81 11.71
CA TYR A 489 -16.39 -15.17 11.63
C TYR A 489 -15.65 -14.51 10.45
N TYR A 490 -16.33 -14.30 9.32
CA TYR A 490 -15.72 -13.82 8.07
C TYR A 490 -16.06 -12.38 7.69
N VAL A 491 -17.13 -11.78 8.23
CA VAL A 491 -17.37 -10.34 8.05
C VAL A 491 -16.15 -9.56 8.52
N ASP A 492 -15.78 -8.53 7.76
CA ASP A 492 -14.61 -7.68 7.98
C ASP A 492 -13.24 -8.36 7.82
N THR A 493 -13.23 -9.56 7.25
CA THR A 493 -12.00 -10.21 6.81
C THR A 493 -11.64 -9.80 5.39
N PHE A 494 -10.34 -9.79 5.08
CA PHE A 494 -9.84 -9.56 3.73
C PHE A 494 -9.86 -10.89 2.99
N GLN A 495 -10.57 -10.95 1.87
CA GLN A 495 -10.73 -12.15 1.05
C GLN A 495 -10.41 -11.85 -0.40
N HIS A 496 -10.14 -12.89 -1.17
CA HIS A 496 -9.81 -12.79 -2.58
C HIS A 496 -10.40 -13.97 -3.37
N GLY A 497 -10.53 -13.82 -4.68
CA GLY A 497 -11.09 -14.82 -5.59
C GLY A 497 -12.27 -14.31 -6.42
N GLY A 498 -12.79 -13.12 -6.09
CA GLY A 498 -13.98 -12.52 -6.71
C GLY A 498 -13.65 -11.36 -7.65
N VAL A 499 -14.64 -10.50 -7.86
CA VAL A 499 -14.56 -9.33 -8.73
C VAL A 499 -14.69 -8.05 -7.90
N SER A 500 -13.59 -7.31 -7.81
CA SER A 500 -13.52 -5.93 -7.31
C SER A 500 -12.30 -5.23 -7.93
N LEU A 501 -12.27 -3.90 -7.88
CA LEU A 501 -11.12 -3.09 -8.29
C LEU A 501 -9.88 -3.54 -7.51
N GLU A 502 -10.01 -3.70 -6.20
CA GLU A 502 -8.93 -4.06 -5.29
C GLU A 502 -8.35 -5.45 -5.54
N GLU A 503 -9.15 -6.41 -5.99
CA GLU A 503 -8.68 -7.77 -6.33
C GLU A 503 -8.08 -7.85 -7.74
N MET A 504 -8.67 -7.15 -8.72
CA MET A 504 -8.34 -7.34 -10.13
C MET A 504 -7.36 -6.32 -10.69
N LEU A 505 -7.37 -5.06 -10.25
CA LEU A 505 -6.42 -4.04 -10.71
C LEU A 505 -5.23 -3.98 -9.76
N VAL A 506 -4.11 -4.54 -10.22
CA VAL A 506 -2.97 -4.83 -9.36
C VAL A 506 -1.70 -4.13 -9.84
N PRO A 507 -0.81 -3.74 -8.91
CA PRO A 507 0.39 -2.98 -9.24
C PRO A 507 1.30 -3.75 -10.18
N LEU A 508 1.84 -3.06 -11.18
CA LEU A 508 2.96 -3.48 -11.99
C LEU A 508 3.95 -2.31 -12.04
N VAL A 509 5.02 -2.42 -11.27
CA VAL A 509 5.94 -1.30 -11.08
C VAL A 509 7.32 -1.68 -11.60
N THR A 510 7.87 -0.86 -12.47
CA THR A 510 9.29 -0.93 -12.83
C THR A 510 10.07 -0.02 -11.90
N LEU A 511 11.01 -0.58 -11.15
CA LEU A 511 11.93 0.17 -10.30
C LEU A 511 13.30 0.23 -10.98
N ASN A 512 13.71 1.44 -11.36
CA ASN A 512 15.02 1.71 -11.93
C ASN A 512 15.97 2.21 -10.83
N PRO A 513 17.11 1.55 -10.59
CA PRO A 513 18.05 1.96 -9.54
C PRO A 513 18.62 3.36 -9.83
N LYS A 514 18.87 4.13 -8.77
CA LYS A 514 19.39 5.51 -8.86
C LYS A 514 20.90 5.59 -8.98
#